data_AF-A0A1V1T6H6-F1
#
_entry.id   AF-A0A1V1T6H6-F1
#
_cell.length_a   1.000
_cell.length_b   1.000
_cell.length_c   1.000
_cell.angle_alpha   90.00
_cell.angle_beta   90.00
_cell.angle_gamma   90.00
#
_symmetry.space_group_name_H-M   'P 1'
#
loop_
_entity.id
_entity.type
_entity.pdbx_description
1 polymer ?
#
loop_
_entity_poly.entity_id
_entity_poly.type
_entity_poly.pdbx_seq_one_letter_code
_entity_poly.pdbx_strand_id
1 'polypeptide(L)'
;MVRYPMEAVELERLEKAIETNPGAPQAFILGHGLWNDLELDKSKAWLETVVRIINAKSRLRLRMKKLRQGGNMPVLLMTPNAAGAKKPDEYLVSQGNKALVRFEHAMAGEARRLRIDHLGTWNMSVQANLYDGVHMDMRGNLLKAMMVVNWLNLLDT
;
A
#
# COMPACT_ATOMS: atom_id res chain seq x y z
N MET A 1 9.40 3.41 -8.18
CA MET A 1 8.39 4.18 -8.93
C MET A 1 7.27 3.25 -9.36
N VAL A 2 6.01 3.61 -9.09
CA VAL A 2 4.86 2.83 -9.58
C VAL A 2 4.77 3.04 -11.08
N ARG A 3 4.98 1.97 -11.85
CA ARG A 3 4.90 2.00 -13.31
C ARG A 3 3.61 1.33 -13.74
N TYR A 4 2.88 2.01 -14.62
CA TYR A 4 1.71 1.44 -15.27
C TYR A 4 1.73 1.76 -16.78
N PRO A 5 1.52 0.77 -17.66
CA PRO A 5 1.23 -0.63 -17.38
C PRO A 5 2.39 -1.34 -16.65
N MET A 6 2.06 -2.36 -15.86
CA MET A 6 3.06 -3.18 -15.16
C MET A 6 3.86 -4.00 -16.18
N GLU A 7 5.17 -4.09 -15.98
CA GLU A 7 6.02 -4.96 -16.77
C GLU A 7 5.62 -6.44 -16.56
N ALA A 8 5.67 -7.26 -17.61
CA ALA A 8 5.21 -8.64 -17.57
C ALA A 8 5.92 -9.48 -16.48
N VAL A 9 7.20 -9.22 -16.25
CA VAL A 9 7.99 -9.88 -15.21
C VAL A 9 7.49 -9.57 -13.79
N GLU A 10 7.01 -8.35 -13.55
CA GLU A 10 6.46 -7.96 -12.24
C GLU A 10 5.09 -8.58 -12.00
N LEU A 11 4.28 -8.72 -13.06
CA LEU A 11 3.02 -9.48 -13.01
C LEU A 11 3.28 -10.96 -12.70
N GLU A 12 4.25 -11.57 -13.37
CA GLU A 12 4.63 -12.97 -13.12
C GLU A 12 5.13 -13.17 -11.67
N ARG A 13 5.95 -12.25 -11.17
CA ARG A 13 6.41 -12.26 -9.77
C ARG A 13 5.26 -12.17 -8.77
N LEU A 14 4.33 -11.25 -8.99
CA LEU A 14 3.14 -11.12 -8.15
C LEU A 14 2.32 -12.41 -8.16
N GLU A 15 2.07 -12.99 -9.33
CA GLU A 15 1.31 -14.24 -9.43
C GLU A 15 1.98 -15.41 -8.70
N LYS A 16 3.31 -15.51 -8.79
CA LYS A 16 4.09 -16.55 -8.09
C LYS A 16 4.11 -16.35 -6.57
N ALA A 17 3.99 -15.12 -6.08
CA ALA A 17 3.97 -14.81 -4.66
C ALA A 17 2.64 -15.17 -3.97
N ILE A 18 1.56 -15.37 -4.74
CA ILE A 18 0.24 -15.69 -4.20
C ILE A 18 0.05 -17.21 -4.20
N GLU A 19 0.01 -17.81 -3.01
CA GLU A 19 -0.33 -19.22 -2.88
C GLU A 19 -1.83 -19.43 -3.11
N THR A 20 -2.17 -20.38 -3.97
CA THR A 20 -3.57 -20.69 -4.29
C THR A 20 -4.24 -21.60 -3.26
N ASN A 21 -3.46 -22.41 -2.54
CA ASN A 21 -3.91 -23.28 -1.46
C ASN A 21 -2.99 -23.19 -0.23
N PRO A 22 -2.99 -22.03 0.46
CA PRO A 22 -2.07 -21.80 1.56
C PRO A 22 -2.45 -22.58 2.82
N GLY A 23 -1.44 -23.15 3.50
CA GLY A 23 -1.61 -23.88 4.75
C GLY A 23 -2.10 -23.00 5.93
N ALA A 24 -1.88 -21.68 5.85
CA ALA A 24 -2.32 -20.68 6.82
C ALA A 24 -3.03 -19.50 6.12
N PRO A 25 -3.83 -18.66 6.81
CA PRO A 25 -4.37 -17.44 6.22
C PRO A 25 -3.25 -16.56 5.62
N GLN A 26 -3.55 -15.90 4.51
CA GLN A 26 -2.62 -14.98 3.85
C GLN A 26 -3.19 -13.56 3.87
N ALA A 27 -2.30 -12.61 4.13
CA ALA A 27 -2.55 -11.19 4.04
C ALA A 27 -1.51 -10.53 3.12
N PHE A 28 -1.88 -9.46 2.45
CA PHE A 28 -1.03 -8.76 1.49
C PHE A 28 -0.83 -7.32 1.92
N ILE A 29 0.42 -6.85 1.90
CA ILE A 29 0.76 -5.46 2.21
C ILE A 29 1.37 -4.84 0.95
N LEU A 30 0.73 -3.79 0.45
CA LEU A 30 1.06 -3.10 -0.79
C LEU A 30 1.66 -1.74 -0.44
N GLY A 31 2.93 -1.50 -0.77
CA GLY A 31 3.63 -0.27 -0.38
C GLY A 31 3.91 0.66 -1.56
N HIS A 32 3.52 1.93 -1.46
CA HIS A 32 4.05 3.01 -2.30
C HIS A 32 5.18 3.74 -1.56
N GLY A 33 6.37 3.76 -2.17
CA GLY A 33 7.49 4.56 -1.68
C GLY A 33 7.43 6.03 -2.13
N LEU A 34 8.27 6.89 -1.54
CA LEU A 34 8.32 8.31 -1.86
C LEU A 34 8.95 8.64 -3.22
N TRP A 35 9.59 7.65 -3.85
CA TRP A 35 10.03 7.69 -5.26
C TRP A 35 8.89 7.29 -6.22
N ASN A 36 7.66 7.60 -5.83
CA ASN A 36 6.48 7.53 -6.67
C ASN A 36 6.24 8.95 -7.20
N ASP A 37 5.97 9.09 -8.50
CA ASP A 37 5.71 10.38 -9.14
C ASP A 37 4.34 10.98 -8.80
N LEU A 38 3.59 10.31 -7.90
CA LEU A 38 2.26 10.65 -7.43
C LEU A 38 1.22 10.72 -8.57
N GLU A 39 1.49 10.00 -9.66
CA GLU A 39 0.58 9.85 -10.80
C GLU A 39 -0.64 9.03 -10.38
N LEU A 40 -1.73 9.73 -10.04
CA LEU A 40 -2.93 9.13 -9.46
C LEU A 40 -3.56 8.08 -10.36
N ASP A 41 -3.75 8.36 -11.64
CA ASP A 41 -4.44 7.44 -12.54
C ASP A 41 -3.66 6.14 -12.73
N LYS A 42 -2.33 6.24 -12.87
CA LYS A 42 -1.44 5.07 -12.95
C LYS A 42 -1.43 4.29 -11.63
N SER A 43 -1.41 4.99 -10.50
CA SER A 43 -1.41 4.36 -9.17
C SER A 43 -2.72 3.63 -8.88
N LYS A 44 -3.86 4.18 -9.30
CA LYS A 44 -5.17 3.52 -9.20
C LYS A 44 -5.23 2.30 -10.12
N ALA A 45 -4.86 2.44 -11.39
CA ALA A 45 -4.87 1.33 -12.34
C ALA A 45 -3.93 0.18 -11.92
N TRP A 46 -2.78 0.52 -11.35
CA TRP A 46 -1.88 -0.45 -10.70
C TRP A 46 -2.59 -1.18 -9.56
N LEU A 47 -3.18 -0.44 -8.62
CA LEU A 47 -3.85 -1.02 -7.46
C LEU A 47 -5.02 -1.93 -7.85
N GLU A 48 -5.85 -1.49 -8.80
CA GLU A 48 -6.94 -2.29 -9.35
C GLU A 48 -6.43 -3.61 -9.94
N THR A 49 -5.34 -3.54 -10.70
CA THR A 49 -4.73 -4.72 -11.34
C THR A 49 -4.20 -5.71 -10.29
N VAL A 50 -3.45 -5.22 -9.31
CA VAL A 50 -2.90 -6.05 -8.23
C VAL A 50 -4.00 -6.69 -7.40
N VAL A 51 -5.00 -5.91 -6.96
CA VAL A 51 -6.13 -6.41 -6.17
C VAL A 51 -6.96 -7.42 -6.96
N ARG A 52 -7.16 -7.20 -8.28
CA ARG A 52 -7.84 -8.16 -9.16
C ARG A 52 -7.09 -9.49 -9.21
N ILE A 53 -5.76 -9.47 -9.35
CA ILE A 53 -4.92 -10.69 -9.41
C ILE A 53 -4.97 -11.44 -8.07
N ILE A 54 -4.79 -10.73 -6.95
CA ILE A 54 -4.92 -11.30 -5.60
C ILE A 54 -6.27 -11.98 -5.44
N ASN A 55 -7.36 -11.26 -5.70
CA ASN A 55 -8.71 -11.80 -5.59
C ASN A 55 -8.93 -13.01 -6.52
N ALA A 56 -8.42 -12.98 -7.76
CA ALA A 56 -8.56 -14.05 -8.72
C ALA A 56 -7.85 -15.34 -8.27
N LYS A 57 -6.63 -15.24 -7.71
CA LYS A 57 -5.84 -16.39 -7.26
C LYS A 57 -6.29 -16.90 -5.88
N SER A 58 -6.77 -16.02 -5.01
CA SER A 58 -7.28 -16.37 -3.67
C SER A 58 -8.74 -16.85 -3.66
N ARG A 59 -9.41 -16.87 -4.81
CA ARG A 59 -10.87 -17.14 -4.97
C ARG A 59 -11.34 -18.51 -4.47
N LEU A 60 -10.47 -19.49 -4.29
CA LEU A 60 -10.85 -20.79 -3.71
C LEU A 60 -11.15 -20.71 -2.20
N ARG A 61 -10.44 -19.85 -1.45
CA ARG A 61 -10.63 -19.71 0.02
C ARG A 61 -11.58 -18.57 0.39
N LEU A 62 -11.56 -17.47 -0.37
CA LEU A 62 -12.44 -16.31 -0.15
C LEU A 62 -13.93 -16.63 -0.37
N ARG A 63 -14.26 -17.57 -1.26
CA ARG A 63 -15.64 -18.02 -1.49
C ARG A 63 -16.25 -18.71 -0.26
N MET A 64 -15.42 -19.32 0.61
CA MET A 64 -15.85 -19.89 1.89
C MET A 64 -15.96 -18.86 3.02
N LYS A 65 -15.14 -17.80 3.05
CA LYS A 65 -15.24 -16.70 4.03
C LYS A 65 -16.34 -15.67 3.69
N LYS A 66 -16.66 -15.46 2.41
CA LYS A 66 -17.70 -14.52 1.94
C LYS A 66 -19.11 -14.83 2.45
N LEU A 67 -19.37 -16.06 2.89
CA LEU A 67 -20.65 -16.43 3.48
C LEU A 67 -20.82 -15.94 4.93
N ARG A 68 -19.78 -15.39 5.58
CA ARG A 68 -19.83 -15.11 7.03
C ARG A 68 -20.01 -13.64 7.44
N GLN A 69 -19.27 -12.61 6.99
CA GLN A 69 -19.33 -11.30 7.70
C GLN A 69 -18.96 -9.98 6.94
N GLY A 70 -19.26 -9.77 5.65
CA GLY A 70 -19.25 -8.40 5.07
C GLY A 70 -17.95 -7.55 5.11
N GLY A 71 -16.80 -8.09 5.55
CA GLY A 71 -15.54 -7.36 5.76
C GLY A 71 -14.69 -7.13 4.52
N ASN A 72 -13.63 -6.31 4.67
CA ASN A 72 -12.63 -6.04 3.65
C ASN A 72 -11.77 -7.28 3.32
N MET A 73 -11.15 -7.30 2.15
CA MET A 73 -10.12 -8.30 1.82
C MET A 73 -8.89 -8.07 2.71
N PRO A 74 -8.11 -9.12 3.06
CA PRO A 74 -6.91 -9.01 3.89
C PRO A 74 -5.74 -8.40 3.07
N VAL A 75 -5.95 -7.19 2.58
CA VAL A 75 -5.02 -6.41 1.76
C VAL A 75 -4.92 -5.03 2.40
N LEU A 76 -3.70 -4.60 2.69
CA LEU A 76 -3.39 -3.29 3.24
C LEU A 76 -2.62 -2.46 2.21
N LEU A 77 -3.16 -1.30 1.84
CA LEU A 77 -2.42 -0.31 1.05
C LEU A 77 -1.70 0.67 1.98
N MET A 78 -0.39 0.77 1.87
CA MET A 78 0.44 1.78 2.53
C MET A 78 0.83 2.86 1.54
N THR A 79 0.39 4.09 1.78
CA THR A 79 0.78 5.27 0.99
C THR A 79 2.12 5.84 1.48
N PRO A 80 2.82 6.64 0.65
CA PRO A 80 4.14 7.17 1.00
C PRO A 80 4.11 8.04 2.26
N ASN A 81 5.25 8.15 2.93
CA ASN A 81 5.43 9.09 4.04
C ASN A 81 5.45 10.56 3.56
N ALA A 82 5.60 11.49 4.48
CA ALA A 82 5.91 12.87 4.19
C ALA A 82 7.30 13.03 3.55
N ALA A 83 7.49 14.12 2.82
CA ALA A 83 8.79 14.58 2.38
C ALA A 83 9.51 15.29 3.53
N GLY A 84 10.76 14.88 3.79
CA GLY A 84 11.62 15.50 4.80
C GLY A 84 12.43 16.67 4.24
N ALA A 85 13.03 17.44 5.15
CA ALA A 85 13.76 18.67 4.80
C ALA A 85 14.98 18.47 3.89
N LYS A 86 15.52 17.25 3.81
CA LYS A 86 16.67 16.90 2.96
C LYS A 86 16.28 16.45 1.55
N LYS A 87 14.99 16.37 1.23
CA LYS A 87 14.54 15.96 -0.10
C LYS A 87 14.97 17.04 -1.11
N PRO A 88 15.56 16.68 -2.26
CA PRO A 88 16.02 17.67 -3.23
C PRO A 88 14.90 18.61 -3.69
N ASP A 89 15.22 19.90 -3.80
CA ASP A 89 14.26 20.97 -4.12
C ASP A 89 13.58 20.78 -5.49
N GLU A 90 14.20 20.08 -6.43
CA GLU A 90 13.60 19.72 -7.71
C GLU A 90 12.28 18.92 -7.56
N TYR A 91 12.11 18.22 -6.42
CA TYR A 91 10.90 17.47 -6.10
C TYR A 91 9.91 18.24 -5.21
N LEU A 92 10.18 19.50 -4.86
CA LEU A 92 9.34 20.27 -3.94
C LEU A 92 7.90 20.42 -4.47
N VAL A 93 7.75 20.65 -5.77
CA VAL A 93 6.43 20.83 -6.42
C VAL A 93 5.76 19.50 -6.70
N SER A 94 6.49 18.53 -7.27
CA SER A 94 5.94 17.25 -7.72
C SER A 94 5.69 16.27 -6.58
N GLN A 95 6.52 16.30 -5.52
CA GLN A 95 6.48 15.35 -4.41
C GLN A 95 6.60 16.03 -3.03
N GLY A 96 6.20 17.30 -2.93
CA GLY A 96 6.09 18.01 -1.65
C GLY A 96 4.90 17.56 -0.81
N ASN A 97 4.86 17.99 0.45
CA ASN A 97 3.86 17.50 1.42
C ASN A 97 2.40 17.77 1.05
N LYS A 98 2.11 18.86 0.33
CA LYS A 98 0.76 19.12 -0.21
C LYS A 98 0.35 18.11 -1.28
N ALA A 99 1.28 17.70 -2.15
CA ALA A 99 1.01 16.69 -3.17
C ALA A 99 0.84 15.32 -2.52
N LEU A 100 1.68 14.98 -1.54
CA LEU A 100 1.63 13.72 -0.81
C LEU A 100 0.33 13.52 -0.04
N VAL A 101 -0.14 14.52 0.72
CA VAL A 101 -1.41 14.38 1.46
C VAL A 101 -2.62 14.24 0.51
N ARG A 102 -2.61 14.95 -0.63
CA ARG A 102 -3.64 14.79 -1.66
C ARG A 102 -3.62 13.40 -2.28
N PHE A 103 -2.42 12.89 -2.57
CA PHE A 103 -2.23 11.55 -3.09
C PHE A 103 -2.74 10.50 -2.10
N GLU A 104 -2.37 10.62 -0.82
CA GLU A 104 -2.82 9.73 0.24
C GLU A 104 -4.35 9.69 0.34
N HIS A 105 -5.03 10.84 0.38
CA HIS A 105 -6.50 10.89 0.43
C HIS A 105 -7.16 10.26 -0.80
N ALA A 106 -6.62 10.51 -1.99
CA ALA A 106 -7.16 9.93 -3.22
C ALA A 106 -7.00 8.40 -3.24
N MET A 107 -5.86 7.88 -2.81
CA MET A 107 -5.61 6.44 -2.71
C MET A 107 -6.41 5.79 -1.58
N ALA A 108 -6.68 6.50 -0.48
CA ALA A 108 -7.59 6.04 0.58
C ALA A 108 -9.03 5.84 0.06
N GLY A 109 -9.51 6.76 -0.77
CA GLY A 109 -10.80 6.63 -1.45
C GLY A 109 -10.84 5.42 -2.37
N GLU A 110 -9.75 5.17 -3.09
CA GLU A 110 -9.62 4.03 -3.99
C GLU A 110 -9.57 2.68 -3.25
N ALA A 111 -8.79 2.61 -2.16
CA ALA A 111 -8.73 1.44 -1.29
C ALA A 111 -10.13 1.06 -0.76
N ARG A 112 -10.89 2.06 -0.29
CA ARG A 112 -12.28 1.87 0.15
C ARG A 112 -13.17 1.32 -0.96
N ARG A 113 -13.06 1.88 -2.18
CA ARG A 113 -13.82 1.42 -3.36
C ARG A 113 -13.52 -0.05 -3.67
N LEU A 114 -12.27 -0.46 -3.52
CA LEU A 114 -11.79 -1.83 -3.73
C LEU A 114 -12.04 -2.77 -2.54
N ARG A 115 -12.61 -2.27 -1.43
CA ARG A 115 -12.84 -3.01 -0.18
C ARG A 115 -11.55 -3.62 0.38
N ILE A 116 -10.50 -2.83 0.40
CA ILE A 116 -9.23 -3.13 1.07
C ILE A 116 -8.95 -2.06 2.12
N ASP A 117 -8.06 -2.36 3.06
CA ASP A 117 -7.67 -1.41 4.09
C ASP A 117 -6.59 -0.45 3.58
N HIS A 118 -6.53 0.73 4.18
CA HIS A 118 -5.53 1.75 3.87
C HIS A 118 -4.85 2.22 5.16
N LEU A 119 -3.52 2.26 5.12
CA LEU A 119 -2.67 2.80 6.16
C LEU A 119 -1.96 4.05 5.63
N GLY A 120 -2.55 5.21 5.92
CA GLY A 120 -1.92 6.50 5.63
C GLY A 120 -0.66 6.69 6.47
N THR A 121 0.46 7.02 5.84
CA THR A 121 1.73 7.26 6.55
C THR A 121 2.21 8.69 6.48
N TRP A 122 1.52 9.59 5.77
CA TRP A 122 1.89 11.00 5.71
C TRP A 122 1.83 11.66 7.10
N ASN A 123 0.69 11.56 7.80
CA ASN A 123 0.49 12.28 9.06
C ASN A 123 1.48 11.84 10.15
N MET A 124 1.73 10.53 10.28
CA MET A 124 2.69 9.98 11.25
C MET A 124 4.15 10.38 10.98
N SER A 125 4.47 10.88 9.78
CA SER A 125 5.86 11.10 9.35
C SER A 125 6.19 12.56 9.03
N VAL A 126 5.21 13.47 9.05
CA VAL A 126 5.42 14.88 8.69
C VAL A 126 6.43 15.61 9.58
N GLN A 127 6.63 15.14 10.81
CA GLN A 127 7.65 15.63 11.75
C GLN A 127 8.70 14.56 12.10
N ALA A 128 8.69 13.42 11.41
CA ALA A 128 9.67 12.38 11.65
C ALA A 128 11.03 12.76 11.06
N ASN A 129 12.07 12.14 11.59
CA ASN A 129 13.40 12.23 11.00
C ASN A 129 13.49 11.32 9.77
N LEU A 130 13.78 11.91 8.61
CA LEU A 130 14.02 11.20 7.36
C LEU A 130 15.49 11.33 6.98
N TYR A 131 16.20 10.20 6.91
CA TYR A 131 17.65 10.13 6.79
C TYR A 131 18.19 10.98 5.63
N ASP A 132 17.55 10.84 4.47
CA ASP A 132 17.83 11.52 3.19
C ASP A 132 16.65 12.37 2.70
N GLY A 133 15.65 12.62 3.55
CA GLY A 133 14.42 13.32 3.19
C GLY A 133 13.37 12.46 2.50
N VAL A 134 13.66 11.18 2.24
CA VAL A 134 12.76 10.21 1.60
C VAL A 134 12.50 9.02 2.50
N HIS A 135 13.55 8.41 3.04
CA HIS A 135 13.51 7.21 3.84
C HIS A 135 13.43 7.55 5.33
N MET A 136 12.47 6.92 6.02
CA MET A 136 12.36 6.97 7.48
C MET A 136 13.58 6.31 8.12
N ASP A 137 14.00 6.81 9.28
CA ASP A 137 14.99 6.12 10.11
C ASP A 137 14.41 4.85 10.78
N MET A 138 15.23 4.18 11.60
CA MET A 138 14.82 2.96 12.29
C MET A 138 13.58 3.16 13.17
N ARG A 139 13.46 4.30 13.87
CA ARG A 139 12.33 4.58 14.77
C ARG A 139 11.04 4.71 13.96
N GLY A 140 11.11 5.44 12.85
CA GLY A 140 10.00 5.58 11.94
C GLY A 140 9.54 4.25 11.32
N ASN A 141 10.48 3.39 10.93
CA ASN A 141 10.14 2.07 10.39
C ASN A 141 9.59 1.12 11.45
N LEU A 142 10.08 1.16 12.69
CA LEU A 142 9.51 0.39 13.80
C LEU A 142 8.05 0.78 14.06
N LEU A 143 7.72 2.07 14.03
CA LEU A 143 6.34 2.54 14.16
C LEU A 143 5.44 2.01 13.03
N LYS A 144 5.92 2.06 11.77
CA LYS A 144 5.20 1.47 10.63
C LYS A 144 4.98 -0.03 10.81
N ALA A 145 5.99 -0.76 11.27
CA ALA A 145 5.89 -2.19 11.55
C ALA A 145 4.85 -2.49 12.64
N MET A 146 4.84 -1.73 13.74
CA MET A 146 3.83 -1.87 14.80
C MET A 146 2.40 -1.63 14.27
N MET A 147 2.21 -0.62 13.41
CA MET A 147 0.91 -0.36 12.79
C MET A 147 0.44 -1.51 11.89
N VAL A 148 1.36 -2.13 11.14
CA VAL A 148 1.07 -3.32 10.32
C VAL A 148 0.72 -4.52 11.20
N VAL A 149 1.48 -4.77 12.27
CA VAL A 149 1.20 -5.87 13.21
C VAL A 149 -0.16 -5.69 13.89
N ASN A 150 -0.48 -4.46 14.30
CA ASN A 150 -1.80 -4.14 14.85
C ASN A 150 -2.91 -4.41 13.85
N TRP A 151 -2.71 -4.07 12.57
CA TRP A 151 -3.67 -4.39 11.51
C TRP A 151 -3.81 -5.91 11.30
N LEU A 152 -2.70 -6.66 11.25
CA LEU A 152 -2.74 -8.12 11.12
C LEU A 152 -3.54 -8.77 12.26
N ASN A 153 -3.40 -8.27 13.49
CA ASN A 153 -4.15 -8.75 14.65
C ASN A 153 -5.67 -8.53 14.52
N LEU A 154 -6.13 -7.56 13.71
CA LEU A 154 -7.56 -7.35 13.42
C LEU A 154 -8.11 -8.36 12.40
N LEU A 155 -7.26 -9.09 11.69
CA LEU A 155 -7.68 -10.11 10.70
C LEU A 155 -7.89 -11.50 11.31
N ASP A 156 -7.31 -11.73 12.50
CA ASP A 156 -7.35 -13.00 13.24
C ASP A 156 -8.61 -13.15 14.11
N THR A 157 -9.42 -12.09 14.23
CA THR A 157 -10.75 -12.10 14.88
C THR A 157 -11.85 -12.53 13.92
#